data_AF-A0A2M8E2T0-F1
#
_entry.id   AF-A0A2M8E2T0-F1
#
_cell.length_a   1.000
_cell.length_b   1.000
_cell.length_c   1.000
_cell.angle_alpha   90.00
_cell.angle_beta   90.00
_cell.angle_gamma   90.00
#
_symmetry.space_group_name_H-M   'P 1'
#
loop_
_entity.id
_entity.type
_entity.pdbx_description
1 polymer ?
#
loop_
_entity_poly.entity_id
_entity_poly.type
_entity_poly.pdbx_seq_one_letter_code
_entity_poly.pdbx_strand_id
1 'polypeptide(L)'
;MKQRLLTLIATVLVAASTAALAAPSAPLSTPELKATVASNGKPTLVFFLNPMGAPCQAQQAELDKLVPQQKSKFNLANVSVMDPGARQAFYDYGVRSLPSLVLIDKAGKISKVFAPGIQSAVAISSAVSALN
;
A
#
# COMPACT_ATOMS: atom_id res chain seq x y z
N MET A 1 -16.22 -49.32 -53.08
CA MET A 1 -15.81 -48.95 -51.71
C MET A 1 -14.55 -48.09 -51.76
N LYS A 2 -14.65 -46.76 -51.66
CA LYS A 2 -13.51 -45.87 -51.37
C LYS A 2 -14.02 -44.72 -50.50
N GLN A 3 -13.51 -44.67 -49.27
CA GLN A 3 -13.94 -43.81 -48.16
C GLN A 3 -13.71 -42.33 -48.48
N ARG A 4 -14.71 -41.50 -48.12
CA ARG A 4 -14.60 -40.04 -48.13
C ARG A 4 -13.82 -39.60 -46.89
N LEU A 5 -12.70 -38.93 -47.10
CA LEU A 5 -11.86 -38.34 -46.07
C LEU A 5 -12.46 -36.98 -45.65
N LEU A 6 -13.20 -36.96 -44.54
CA LEU A 6 -13.63 -35.73 -43.88
C LEU A 6 -12.51 -35.24 -42.97
N THR A 7 -11.90 -34.11 -43.32
CA THR A 7 -10.88 -33.45 -42.49
C THR A 7 -11.59 -32.52 -41.52
N LEU A 8 -11.66 -32.90 -40.23
CA LEU A 8 -12.13 -32.05 -39.14
C LEU A 8 -11.00 -31.09 -38.73
N ILE A 9 -11.14 -29.81 -39.07
CA ILE A 9 -10.27 -28.74 -38.58
C ILE A 9 -10.79 -28.35 -37.19
N ALA A 10 -10.09 -28.80 -36.15
CA ALA A 10 -10.37 -28.40 -34.77
C ALA A 10 -9.67 -27.07 -34.47
N THR A 11 -10.43 -25.97 -34.47
CA THR A 11 -9.94 -24.65 -34.08
C THR A 11 -9.76 -24.59 -32.56
N VAL A 12 -8.54 -24.76 -32.07
CA VAL A 12 -8.20 -24.59 -30.65
C VAL A 12 -8.13 -23.09 -30.36
N LEU A 13 -9.18 -22.55 -29.73
CA LEU A 13 -9.21 -21.17 -29.24
C LEU A 13 -8.38 -21.11 -27.94
N VAL A 14 -7.12 -20.68 -28.04
CA VAL A 14 -6.28 -20.42 -26.86
C VAL A 14 -6.75 -19.12 -26.21
N ALA A 15 -7.61 -19.24 -25.19
CA ALA A 15 -7.97 -18.11 -24.33
C ALA A 15 -6.77 -17.78 -23.42
N ALA A 16 -5.96 -16.81 -23.82
CA ALA A 16 -4.93 -16.25 -22.96
C ALA A 16 -5.60 -15.48 -21.81
N SER A 17 -5.71 -16.11 -20.63
CA SER A 17 -6.17 -15.43 -19.43
C SER A 17 -5.11 -14.43 -18.98
N THR A 18 -5.30 -13.15 -19.29
CA THR A 18 -4.57 -12.04 -18.67
C THR A 18 -5.03 -11.93 -17.22
N ALA A 19 -4.48 -12.77 -16.34
CA ALA A 19 -4.63 -12.58 -14.90
C ALA A 19 -3.87 -11.30 -14.53
N ALA A 20 -4.60 -10.19 -14.37
CA ALA A 20 -4.06 -8.97 -13.79
C ALA A 20 -3.50 -9.33 -12.40
N LEU A 21 -2.19 -9.15 -12.20
CA LEU A 21 -1.55 -9.31 -10.90
C LEU A 21 -2.25 -8.39 -9.90
N ALA A 22 -3.08 -8.98 -9.04
CA ALA A 22 -3.80 -8.24 -8.02
C ALA A 22 -2.79 -7.62 -7.04
N ALA A 23 -2.96 -6.34 -6.73
CA ALA A 23 -2.15 -5.68 -5.72
C ALA A 23 -2.21 -6.45 -4.39
N PRO A 24 -1.07 -6.62 -3.69
CA PRO A 24 -1.00 -7.42 -2.48
C PRO A 24 -1.84 -6.77 -1.37
N SER A 25 -2.48 -7.61 -0.57
CA SER A 25 -3.19 -7.15 0.64
C SER A 25 -2.18 -6.59 1.64
N ALA A 26 -2.56 -5.52 2.33
CA ALA A 26 -1.72 -4.92 3.36
C ALA A 26 -1.65 -5.83 4.59
N PRO A 27 -0.45 -6.17 5.11
CA PRO A 27 -0.33 -6.89 6.37
C PRO A 27 -0.96 -6.09 7.52
N LEU A 28 -1.77 -6.75 8.35
CA LEU A 28 -2.46 -6.14 9.49
C LEU A 28 -1.84 -6.63 10.81
N SER A 29 -0.51 -6.54 10.88
CA SER A 29 0.34 -7.24 11.84
C SER A 29 0.19 -6.75 13.29
N THR A 30 -0.46 -5.61 13.51
CA THR A 30 -0.80 -5.11 14.85
C THR A 30 -2.29 -4.77 14.96
N PRO A 31 -2.88 -4.85 16.16
CA PRO A 31 -4.27 -4.41 16.40
C PRO A 31 -4.53 -2.96 15.99
N GLU A 32 -3.58 -2.06 16.25
CA GLU A 32 -3.68 -0.63 15.96
C GLU A 32 -3.67 -0.35 14.45
N LEU A 33 -2.79 -1.04 13.72
CA LEU A 33 -2.74 -0.96 12.27
C LEU A 33 -4.04 -1.51 11.65
N LYS A 34 -4.51 -2.66 12.14
CA LYS A 34 -5.79 -3.26 11.72
C LYS A 34 -6.96 -2.30 11.94
N ALA A 35 -7.04 -1.70 13.14
CA ALA A 35 -8.09 -0.75 13.48
C ALA A 35 -8.05 0.50 12.60
N THR A 36 -6.86 1.03 12.32
CA THR A 36 -6.70 2.24 11.49
C THR A 36 -7.06 1.98 10.04
N VAL A 37 -6.63 0.86 9.46
CA VAL A 37 -6.96 0.48 8.08
C VAL A 37 -8.46 0.21 7.91
N ALA A 38 -9.10 -0.40 8.89
CA ALA A 38 -10.54 -0.64 8.87
C ALA A 38 -11.38 0.64 9.12
N SER A 39 -10.75 1.76 9.49
CA SER A 39 -11.46 2.96 9.93
C SER A 39 -12.07 3.74 8.77
N ASN A 40 -13.38 3.96 8.84
CA ASN A 40 -14.13 4.93 8.03
C ASN A 40 -14.02 4.77 6.51
N GLY A 41 -13.56 3.61 6.00
CA GLY A 41 -13.46 3.32 4.57
C GLY A 41 -12.52 4.25 3.78
N LYS A 42 -11.53 4.86 4.45
CA LYS A 42 -10.57 5.77 3.83
C LYS A 42 -9.27 5.05 3.47
N PRO A 43 -8.52 5.52 2.45
CA PRO A 43 -7.13 5.13 2.28
C PRO A 43 -6.33 5.39 3.57
N THR A 44 -5.32 4.57 3.83
CA THR A 44 -4.46 4.69 5.00
C THR A 44 -3.01 4.86 4.58
N LEU A 45 -2.38 5.96 5.01
CA LEU A 45 -0.95 6.14 4.91
C LEU A 45 -0.29 5.57 6.17
N VAL A 46 0.54 4.55 6.01
CA VAL A 46 1.34 3.97 7.08
C VAL A 46 2.71 4.63 7.09
N PHE A 47 3.10 5.18 8.23
CA PHE A 47 4.39 5.81 8.45
C PHE A 47 5.22 4.97 9.43
N PHE A 48 6.25 4.31 8.90
CA PHE A 48 7.24 3.59 9.69
C PHE A 48 8.35 4.55 10.13
N LEU A 49 8.56 4.67 11.44
CA LEU A 49 9.39 5.74 11.99
C LEU A 49 10.23 5.36 13.21
N ASN A 50 11.26 6.17 13.43
CA ASN A 50 11.87 6.38 14.74
C ASN A 50 11.63 7.85 15.12
N PRO A 51 10.82 8.17 16.15
CA PRO A 51 10.50 9.56 16.50
C PRO A 51 11.72 10.38 16.95
N MET A 52 12.80 9.72 17.36
CA MET A 52 14.05 10.36 17.75
C MET A 52 15.00 10.60 16.56
N GLY A 53 14.69 10.06 15.38
CA GLY A 53 15.53 10.19 14.19
C GLY A 53 15.25 11.46 13.41
N ALA A 54 16.28 12.28 13.15
CA ALA A 54 16.13 13.53 12.41
C ALA A 54 15.44 13.38 11.03
N PRO A 55 15.73 12.34 10.21
CA PRO A 55 14.99 12.13 8.96
C PRO A 55 13.49 11.84 9.17
N CYS A 56 13.13 11.14 10.25
CA CYS A 56 11.72 10.87 10.57
C CYS A 56 11.00 12.12 11.07
N GLN A 57 11.69 12.99 11.82
CA GLN A 57 11.15 14.29 12.22
C GLN A 57 10.91 15.20 11.02
N ALA A 58 11.84 15.21 10.05
CA ALA A 58 11.64 15.93 8.79
C ALA A 58 10.46 15.37 7.98
N GLN A 59 10.29 14.05 7.93
CA GLN A 59 9.09 13.45 7.33
C GLN A 59 7.81 13.84 8.07
N GLN A 60 7.82 13.87 9.40
CA GLN A 60 6.68 14.31 10.20
C GLN A 60 6.31 15.76 9.88
N ALA A 61 7.29 16.65 9.70
CA ALA A 61 7.04 18.05 9.31
C ALA A 61 6.34 18.17 7.94
N GLU A 62 6.60 17.26 7.00
CA GLU A 62 5.83 17.19 5.74
C GLU A 62 4.39 16.69 5.96
N LEU A 63 4.20 15.70 6.84
CA LEU A 63 2.87 15.20 7.19
C LEU A 63 2.05 16.26 7.95
N ASP A 64 2.67 17.06 8.81
CA ASP A 64 2.00 18.11 9.59
C ASP A 64 1.46 19.25 8.70
N LYS A 65 2.09 19.48 7.53
CA LYS A 65 1.55 20.40 6.51
C LYS A 65 0.29 19.83 5.86
N LEU A 66 0.24 18.51 5.68
CA LEU A 66 -0.78 17.82 4.89
C LEU A 66 -2.02 17.42 5.71
N VAL A 67 -1.82 16.85 6.89
CA VAL A 67 -2.88 16.26 7.72
C VAL A 67 -3.99 17.27 8.05
N PRO A 68 -3.72 18.52 8.45
CA PRO A 68 -4.77 19.51 8.72
C PRO A 68 -5.65 19.80 7.50
N GLN A 69 -5.07 19.76 6.29
CA GLN A 69 -5.75 20.08 5.04
C GLN A 69 -6.56 18.89 4.50
N GLN A 70 -6.16 17.65 4.85
CA GLN A 70 -6.66 16.43 4.21
C GLN A 70 -7.09 15.33 5.18
N LYS A 71 -7.34 15.66 6.46
CA LYS A 71 -7.81 14.70 7.48
C LYS A 71 -9.07 13.91 7.08
N SER A 72 -9.91 14.49 6.20
CA SER A 72 -11.09 13.80 5.67
C SER A 72 -10.79 12.81 4.54
N LYS A 73 -9.60 12.85 3.94
CA LYS A 73 -9.23 12.11 2.72
C LYS A 73 -8.47 10.81 2.98
N PHE A 74 -7.75 10.70 4.11
CA PHE A 74 -7.00 9.50 4.47
C PHE A 74 -6.84 9.36 5.99
N ASN A 75 -6.49 8.16 6.45
CA ASN A 75 -6.05 7.88 7.82
C ASN A 75 -4.51 7.86 7.88
N LEU A 76 -3.92 8.29 8.99
CA LEU A 76 -2.48 8.15 9.24
C LEU A 76 -2.26 7.08 10.32
N ALA A 77 -1.51 6.03 9.99
CA ALA A 77 -1.10 4.99 10.93
C ALA A 77 0.40 5.11 11.19
N ASN A 78 0.81 5.42 12.42
CA ASN A 78 2.21 5.48 12.80
C ASN A 78 2.67 4.12 13.35
N VAL A 79 3.75 3.58 12.80
CA VAL A 79 4.37 2.32 13.22
C VAL A 79 5.79 2.62 13.70
N SER A 80 5.95 2.71 15.01
CA SER A 80 7.18 3.22 15.64
C SER A 80 8.12 2.09 16.06
N VAL A 81 9.43 2.26 15.87
CA VAL A 81 10.43 1.35 16.46
C VAL A 81 10.47 1.41 17.99
N MET A 82 9.89 2.46 18.58
CA MET A 82 9.75 2.59 20.04
C MET A 82 8.62 1.74 20.61
N ASP A 83 7.74 1.21 19.75
CA ASP A 83 6.70 0.25 20.15
C ASP A 83 7.22 -1.18 19.97
N PRO A 84 7.42 -1.95 21.06
CA PRO A 84 7.86 -3.34 20.97
C PRO A 84 6.88 -4.24 20.19
N GLY A 85 5.57 -3.93 20.22
CA GLY A 85 4.53 -4.68 19.52
C GLY A 85 4.51 -4.44 18.01
N ALA A 86 5.09 -3.34 17.54
CA ALA A 86 5.13 -2.97 16.13
C ALA A 86 6.16 -3.77 15.31
N ARG A 87 7.07 -4.51 15.95
CA ARG A 87 8.21 -5.16 15.26
C ARG A 87 7.78 -6.05 14.09
N GLN A 88 6.70 -6.80 14.24
CA GLN A 88 6.22 -7.70 13.17
C GLN A 88 5.80 -6.91 11.92
N ALA A 89 5.20 -5.72 12.07
CA ALA A 89 4.82 -4.89 10.94
C ALA A 89 6.04 -4.46 10.10
N PHE A 90 7.18 -4.15 10.72
CA PHE A 90 8.40 -3.84 9.96
C PHE A 90 8.88 -5.01 9.10
N TYR A 91 8.75 -6.24 9.61
CA TYR A 91 9.12 -7.44 8.85
C TYR A 91 8.15 -7.72 7.71
N ASP A 92 6.84 -7.70 7.98
CA ASP A 92 5.81 -8.04 7.00
C ASP A 92 5.75 -7.03 5.84
N TYR A 93 5.99 -5.76 6.11
CA TYR A 93 6.09 -4.72 5.07
C TYR A 93 7.48 -4.63 4.43
N GLY A 94 8.45 -5.44 4.86
CA GLY A 94 9.80 -5.42 4.30
C GLY A 94 10.56 -4.12 4.56
N VAL A 95 10.25 -3.39 5.64
CA VAL A 95 10.89 -2.11 5.95
C VAL A 95 12.32 -2.35 6.43
N ARG A 96 13.30 -1.72 5.76
CA ARG A 96 14.74 -1.84 6.06
C ARG A 96 15.44 -0.50 6.31
N SER A 97 14.74 0.61 6.10
CA SER A 97 15.23 1.97 6.30
C SER A 97 14.10 2.86 6.79
N LEU A 98 14.44 3.90 7.55
CA LEU A 98 13.50 4.88 8.08
C LEU A 98 13.89 6.29 7.60
N PRO A 99 12.92 7.17 7.33
CA PRO A 99 11.47 6.91 7.29
C PRO A 99 11.07 6.02 6.11
N SER A 100 9.93 5.35 6.22
CA SER A 100 9.28 4.64 5.11
C SER A 100 7.77 4.88 5.13
N LEU A 101 7.18 5.07 3.94
CA LEU A 101 5.75 5.30 3.76
C LEU A 101 5.14 4.24 2.85
N VAL A 102 3.97 3.74 3.25
CA VAL A 102 3.16 2.81 2.46
C VAL A 102 1.72 3.32 2.42
N LEU A 103 1.14 3.42 1.23
CA LEU A 103 -0.25 3.81 1.04
C LEU A 103 -1.10 2.57 0.76
N ILE A 104 -2.12 2.42 1.59
CA ILE A 104 -3.13 1.38 1.52
C ILE A 104 -4.42 1.99 0.99
N ASP A 105 -5.07 1.34 0.05
CA ASP A 105 -6.35 1.78 -0.50
C ASP A 105 -7.56 1.43 0.39
N LYS A 106 -8.75 1.82 -0.05
CA LYS A 106 -10.02 1.59 0.67
C LYS A 106 -10.39 0.09 0.77
N ALA A 107 -9.80 -0.76 -0.08
CA ALA A 107 -10.00 -2.20 -0.08
C ALA A 107 -8.95 -2.94 0.78
N GLY A 108 -8.06 -2.21 1.45
CA GLY A 108 -6.99 -2.80 2.26
C GLY A 108 -5.83 -3.37 1.44
N LYS A 109 -5.66 -2.94 0.19
CA LYS A 109 -4.54 -3.34 -0.67
C LYS A 109 -3.44 -2.28 -0.66
N ILE A 110 -2.20 -2.71 -0.79
CA ILE A 110 -1.06 -1.80 -0.95
C ILE A 110 -1.15 -1.17 -2.34
N SER A 111 -1.48 0.13 -2.37
CA SER A 111 -1.53 0.91 -3.61
C SER A 111 -0.17 1.47 -3.99
N LYS A 112 0.64 1.88 -2.99
CA LYS A 112 1.96 2.45 -3.23
C LYS A 112 2.92 2.18 -2.08
N VAL A 113 4.14 1.77 -2.41
CA VAL A 113 5.30 1.86 -1.52
C VAL A 113 6.13 3.05 -2.02
N PHE A 114 6.37 4.03 -1.16
CA PHE A 114 7.18 5.19 -1.54
C PHE A 114 8.66 4.80 -1.59
N ALA A 115 9.44 5.52 -2.40
CA ALA A 115 10.89 5.36 -2.36
C ALA A 115 11.42 5.67 -0.94
N PRO A 116 12.51 5.03 -0.50
CA PRO A 116 13.12 5.32 0.80
C PRO A 116 13.45 6.82 0.98
N GLY A 117 13.32 7.31 2.22
CA GLY A 117 13.63 8.69 2.58
C GLY A 117 12.39 9.60 2.62
N ILE A 118 12.65 10.90 2.75
CA ILE A 118 11.61 11.91 2.98
C ILE A 118 10.79 12.15 1.71
N GLN A 119 9.47 12.06 1.85
CA GLN A 119 8.49 12.36 0.82
C GLN A 119 7.81 13.70 1.12
N SER A 120 7.69 14.56 0.11
CA SER A 120 7.04 15.86 0.25
C SER A 120 5.53 15.73 0.45
N ALA A 121 4.92 16.72 1.11
CA ALA A 121 3.48 16.81 1.26
C ALA A 121 2.72 16.71 -0.08
N VAL A 122 3.28 17.31 -1.14
CA VAL A 122 2.71 17.27 -2.50
C VAL A 122 2.70 15.85 -3.06
N ALA A 123 3.83 15.13 -2.96
CA ALA A 123 3.92 13.76 -3.47
C ALA A 123 2.93 12.81 -2.77
N ILE A 124 2.76 12.97 -1.46
CA ILE A 124 1.81 12.20 -0.66
C ILE A 124 0.37 12.58 -1.04
N SER A 125 0.06 13.88 -1.12
CA SER A 125 -1.25 14.39 -1.52
C SER A 125 -1.70 13.87 -2.88
N SER A 126 -0.81 13.89 -3.88
CA SER A 126 -1.12 13.38 -5.23
C SER A 126 -1.44 11.88 -5.20
N ALA A 127 -0.67 11.10 -4.43
CA ALA A 127 -0.92 9.67 -4.29
C ALA A 127 -2.26 9.37 -3.59
N VAL A 128 -2.60 10.10 -2.52
CA VAL A 128 -3.88 9.97 -1.81
C VAL A 128 -5.06 10.38 -2.72
N SER A 129 -4.90 11.45 -3.50
CA SER A 129 -5.94 11.94 -4.40
C SER A 129 -6.28 10.94 -5.51
N ALA A 130 -5.31 10.15 -5.96
CA ALA A 130 -5.54 9.10 -6.96
C ALA A 130 -6.41 7.93 -6.46
N LEU A 131 -6.72 7.87 -5.16
CA LEU A 131 -7.54 6.82 -4.53
C LEU A 131 -8.96 7.29 -4.15
N ASN A 132 -9.29 8.55 -4.44
CA ASN A 132 -10.53 9.18 -4.03
C ASN A 132 -11.50 9.43 -5.17
#